data_AF-A0A1F9XHS2-F1
#
_entry.id   AF-A0A1F9XHS2-F1
#
_cell.length_a   1.000
_cell.length_b   1.000
_cell.length_c   1.000
_cell.angle_alpha   90.00
_cell.angle_beta   90.00
_cell.angle_gamma   90.00
#
_symmetry.space_group_name_H-M   'P 1'
#
loop_
_entity.id
_entity.type
_entity.pdbx_description
1 polymer ?
#
loop_
_entity_poly.entity_id
_entity_poly.type
_entity_poly.pdbx_seq_one_letter_code
_entity_poly.pdbx_strand_id
1 'polypeptide(L)'
;MLNKLFLAVFSFFALSVPSFSQSFDLNSAVLPELPAVKAPLPYGPTPVTPPGVTIAVYSTDETVTFESQAKPAMDARINALKAAGITTLGGRVVELGNDYSFVIDYIPTVKNGAALPPAIIVETYKNGASYWLDSEAKETMNACVSNFRAAKLPVLGSYLYDVGSDSAFAVDYLVKNVLRPTQEYDVKFENYTGGKFTFESEAVKNVPAYIALFKQAGVPAIRGKAVARPDGDYAVAVEYVIKTNKYGARPQYSVSRYDSRETFTFDKEALKASKAALPAFANAGVPPLSAVVRPEGRDYSYSVDFLVGNIYQQGGVIPSVAIETYQAPETFTFDSEAKKALAEKAAAFSAAGLPVVGSAVTGELGSFTYIIDYVAKAGQQGPVYPQLPR
;
A
#
# COMPACT_ATOMS: atom_id res chain seq x y z
N MET A 1 25.33 -84.18 34.40
CA MET A 1 24.93 -84.20 32.97
C MET A 1 26.21 -84.41 32.17
N LEU A 2 26.64 -85.65 31.99
CA LEU A 2 26.24 -86.58 30.92
C LEU A 2 26.57 -86.05 29.51
N ASN A 3 27.69 -86.57 28.96
CA ASN A 3 27.89 -87.10 27.60
C ASN A 3 27.68 -86.17 26.37
N LYS A 4 28.40 -86.25 25.24
CA LYS A 4 29.51 -87.07 24.68
C LYS A 4 29.75 -86.44 23.26
N LEU A 5 30.97 -86.20 22.78
CA LEU A 5 31.86 -87.13 22.04
C LEU A 5 31.76 -87.02 20.49
N PHE A 6 32.88 -87.36 19.85
CA PHE A 6 33.16 -87.66 18.42
C PHE A 6 33.68 -86.50 17.55
N LEU A 7 34.97 -86.40 17.18
CA LEU A 7 35.98 -87.31 16.57
C LEU A 7 35.87 -87.46 15.03
N ALA A 8 36.78 -86.76 14.34
CA ALA A 8 37.63 -87.15 13.21
C ALA A 8 37.07 -87.62 11.85
N VAL A 9 38.00 -87.63 10.88
CA VAL A 9 38.09 -88.33 9.58
C VAL A 9 37.98 -87.35 8.38
N PHE A 10 39.10 -87.04 7.68
CA PHE A 10 39.63 -87.71 6.45
C PHE A 10 38.58 -87.69 5.31
N SER A 11 38.83 -87.44 4.03
CA SER A 11 40.00 -87.19 3.20
C SER A 11 39.49 -87.16 1.73
N PHE A 12 40.27 -86.58 0.82
CA PHE A 12 40.36 -86.93 -0.62
C PHE A 12 39.20 -86.62 -1.58
N PHE A 13 39.52 -85.90 -2.68
CA PHE A 13 39.28 -86.18 -4.12
C PHE A 13 39.57 -84.86 -4.88
N ALA A 14 40.76 -84.64 -5.44
CA ALA A 14 41.30 -85.08 -6.74
C ALA A 14 40.63 -84.41 -7.98
N LEU A 15 41.49 -84.11 -8.99
CA LEU A 15 41.25 -83.59 -10.36
C LEU A 15 41.34 -82.05 -10.51
N SER A 16 41.95 -81.42 -11.52
CA SER A 16 42.78 -81.78 -12.68
C SER A 16 43.13 -80.46 -13.40
N VAL A 17 44.34 -80.33 -13.94
CA VAL A 17 44.85 -79.21 -14.79
C VAL A 17 44.30 -79.42 -16.23
N PRO A 18 43.91 -78.39 -17.03
CA PRO A 18 44.86 -77.61 -17.85
C PRO A 18 44.52 -76.14 -18.15
N SER A 19 45.58 -75.41 -18.52
CA SER A 19 45.62 -74.08 -19.14
C SER A 19 44.72 -73.94 -20.38
N PHE A 20 44.07 -72.79 -20.55
CA PHE A 20 43.70 -72.25 -21.86
C PHE A 20 43.76 -70.72 -21.87
N SER A 21 44.73 -70.21 -22.64
CA SER A 21 44.59 -69.10 -23.59
C SER A 21 43.25 -68.37 -23.58
N GLN A 22 43.26 -67.09 -23.18
CA GLN A 22 42.30 -66.11 -23.69
C GLN A 22 43.04 -65.00 -24.43
N SER A 23 42.59 -64.76 -25.66
CA SER A 23 42.95 -63.66 -26.53
C SER A 23 42.60 -62.33 -25.87
N PHE A 24 43.59 -61.44 -25.74
CA PHE A 24 43.36 -60.06 -25.32
C PHE A 24 42.80 -59.28 -26.51
N ASP A 25 41.50 -58.96 -26.45
CA ASP A 25 40.84 -58.08 -27.41
C ASP A 25 40.79 -56.65 -26.82
N LEU A 26 41.55 -55.74 -27.44
CA LEU A 26 41.68 -54.33 -27.04
C LEU A 26 40.35 -53.56 -27.10
N ASN A 27 39.31 -54.11 -27.71
CA ASN A 27 37.98 -53.47 -27.80
C ASN A 27 37.07 -53.72 -26.58
N SER A 28 37.52 -54.49 -25.58
CA SER A 28 36.73 -54.80 -24.38
C SER A 28 37.18 -54.08 -23.10
N ALA A 29 38.20 -53.22 -23.18
CA ALA A 29 38.58 -52.34 -22.09
C ALA A 29 37.59 -51.16 -22.01
N VAL A 30 36.51 -51.34 -21.25
CA VAL A 30 35.69 -50.23 -20.75
C VAL A 30 36.59 -49.40 -19.84
N LEU A 31 37.14 -48.32 -20.38
CA LEU A 31 37.73 -47.25 -19.58
C LEU A 31 36.63 -46.77 -18.61
N PRO A 32 36.87 -46.72 -17.29
CA PRO A 32 35.97 -45.99 -16.41
C PRO A 32 35.91 -44.55 -16.95
N GLU A 33 34.69 -44.05 -17.17
CA GLU A 33 34.43 -42.69 -17.63
C GLU A 33 35.32 -41.73 -16.85
N LEU A 34 36.26 -41.09 -17.56
CA LEU A 34 37.01 -39.98 -17.00
C LEU A 34 35.99 -38.94 -16.57
N PRO A 35 36.01 -38.47 -15.31
CA PRO A 35 35.09 -37.43 -14.87
C PRO A 35 35.21 -36.26 -15.84
N ALA A 36 34.09 -35.81 -16.39
CA ALA A 36 34.05 -34.71 -17.34
C ALA A 36 34.87 -33.55 -16.78
N VAL A 37 35.97 -33.22 -17.46
CA VAL A 37 36.78 -32.07 -17.11
C VAL A 37 35.85 -30.88 -17.23
N LYS A 38 35.50 -30.27 -16.10
CA LYS A 38 34.83 -28.97 -16.06
C LYS A 38 35.78 -27.98 -16.73
N ALA A 39 35.63 -27.79 -18.04
CA ALA A 39 36.29 -26.70 -18.72
C ALA A 39 35.86 -25.41 -17.99
N PRO A 40 36.80 -24.62 -17.46
CA PRO A 40 36.43 -23.32 -16.91
C PRO A 40 35.74 -22.55 -18.02
N LEU A 41 34.48 -22.19 -17.81
CA LEU A 41 33.78 -21.24 -18.67
C LEU A 41 34.71 -20.03 -18.87
N PRO A 42 34.88 -19.52 -20.10
CA PRO A 42 35.66 -18.32 -20.30
C PRO A 42 35.09 -17.25 -19.37
N TYR A 43 35.94 -16.73 -18.48
CA TYR A 43 35.60 -15.62 -17.59
C TYR A 43 35.05 -14.50 -18.47
N GLY A 44 33.73 -14.29 -18.42
CA GLY A 44 33.15 -13.08 -18.96
C GLY A 44 33.86 -11.87 -18.31
N PRO A 45 34.03 -10.75 -19.03
CA PRO A 45 34.63 -9.57 -18.44
C PRO A 45 33.89 -9.24 -17.15
N THR A 46 34.63 -9.17 -16.05
CA THR A 46 34.11 -8.70 -14.77
C THR A 46 33.42 -7.36 -15.02
N PRO A 47 32.17 -7.17 -14.56
CA PRO A 47 31.49 -5.89 -14.73
C PRO A 47 32.36 -4.78 -14.13
N VAL A 48 32.94 -3.95 -15.00
CA VAL A 48 33.74 -2.80 -14.56
C VAL A 48 32.76 -1.78 -14.04
N THR A 49 32.52 -1.82 -12.73
CA THR A 49 31.74 -0.80 -12.05
C THR A 49 32.63 0.43 -11.85
N PRO A 50 32.23 1.62 -12.34
CA PRO A 50 32.90 2.86 -11.95
C PRO A 50 32.89 3.00 -10.42
N PRO A 51 33.93 3.57 -9.81
CA PRO A 51 33.97 3.78 -8.36
C PRO A 51 32.71 4.53 -7.88
N GLY A 52 32.01 3.95 -6.90
CA GLY A 52 30.81 4.54 -6.28
C GLY A 52 29.46 4.12 -6.88
N VAL A 53 29.41 3.24 -7.88
CA VAL A 53 28.13 2.73 -8.43
C VAL A 53 27.78 1.38 -7.77
N THR A 54 26.71 1.36 -6.99
CA THR A 54 26.13 0.10 -6.47
C THR A 54 25.33 -0.59 -7.57
N ILE A 55 25.59 -1.89 -7.79
CA ILE A 55 24.73 -2.74 -8.63
C ILE A 55 23.82 -3.52 -7.69
N ALA A 56 22.51 -3.45 -7.94
CA ALA A 56 21.51 -4.27 -7.27
C ALA A 56 21.00 -5.36 -8.23
N VAL A 57 20.50 -6.45 -7.65
CA VAL A 57 19.94 -7.59 -8.39
C VAL A 57 18.43 -7.57 -8.21
N TYR A 58 17.69 -7.51 -9.30
CA TYR A 58 16.26 -7.75 -9.35
C TYR A 58 16.04 -9.25 -9.52
N SER A 59 15.32 -9.86 -8.59
CA SER A 59 14.91 -11.26 -8.61
C SER A 59 13.39 -11.35 -8.62
N THR A 60 12.85 -12.28 -9.40
CA THR A 60 11.40 -12.50 -9.53
C THR A 60 11.06 -13.93 -9.14
N ASP A 61 9.84 -14.18 -8.67
CA ASP A 61 9.31 -15.54 -8.47
C ASP A 61 8.63 -16.08 -9.73
N GLU A 62 8.87 -15.46 -10.88
CA GLU A 62 8.44 -15.95 -12.19
C GLU A 62 9.26 -17.19 -12.56
N THR A 63 8.59 -18.32 -12.71
CA THR A 63 9.20 -19.57 -13.18
C THR A 63 8.57 -20.01 -14.50
N VAL A 64 9.38 -20.60 -15.35
CA VAL A 64 8.97 -21.18 -16.63
C VAL A 64 9.60 -22.55 -16.79
N THR A 65 8.89 -23.46 -17.46
CA THR A 65 9.32 -24.85 -17.61
C THR A 65 10.54 -25.00 -18.54
N PHE A 66 10.73 -24.07 -19.47
CA PHE A 66 11.82 -24.16 -20.45
C PHE A 66 12.70 -22.91 -20.44
N GLU A 67 14.02 -23.11 -20.55
CA GLU A 67 15.00 -22.03 -20.69
C GLU A 67 14.67 -21.08 -21.86
N SER A 68 14.16 -21.66 -22.96
CA SER A 68 13.74 -20.92 -24.16
C SER A 68 12.63 -19.91 -23.91
N GLN A 69 11.86 -20.07 -22.82
CA GLN A 69 10.83 -19.14 -22.37
C GLN A 69 11.37 -18.12 -21.36
N ALA A 70 12.43 -18.47 -20.61
CA ALA A 70 12.99 -17.62 -19.57
C ALA A 70 13.66 -16.38 -20.16
N LYS A 71 14.36 -16.53 -21.29
CA LYS A 71 15.02 -15.40 -21.97
C LYS A 71 14.02 -14.36 -22.50
N PRO A 72 12.96 -14.72 -23.26
CA PRO A 72 11.93 -13.77 -23.65
C PRO A 72 11.23 -13.07 -22.46
N ALA A 73 10.96 -13.80 -21.37
CA ALA A 73 10.37 -13.23 -20.16
C ALA A 73 11.32 -12.21 -19.49
N MET A 74 12.61 -12.55 -19.39
CA MET A 74 13.65 -11.66 -18.89
C MET A 74 13.76 -10.39 -19.75
N ASP A 75 13.80 -10.52 -21.08
CA ASP A 75 13.90 -9.39 -22.00
C ASP A 75 12.66 -8.47 -21.89
N ALA A 76 11.48 -9.05 -21.71
CA ALA A 76 10.26 -8.29 -21.43
C ALA A 76 10.34 -7.50 -20.11
N ARG A 77 10.88 -8.10 -19.04
CA ARG A 77 11.11 -7.38 -17.77
C ARG A 77 12.17 -6.29 -17.90
N ILE A 78 13.27 -6.54 -18.59
CA ILE A 78 14.29 -5.52 -18.88
C ILE A 78 13.65 -4.31 -19.58
N ASN A 79 12.78 -4.55 -20.57
CA ASN A 79 12.07 -3.48 -21.27
C ASN A 79 11.10 -2.73 -20.35
N ALA A 80 10.39 -3.41 -19.45
CA ALA A 80 9.52 -2.78 -18.45
C ALA A 80 10.31 -1.89 -17.48
N LEU A 81 11.47 -2.37 -17.00
CA LEU A 81 12.38 -1.61 -16.14
C LEU A 81 12.92 -0.37 -16.85
N LYS A 82 13.38 -0.51 -18.10
CA LYS A 82 13.83 0.63 -18.93
C LYS A 82 12.72 1.64 -19.16
N ALA A 83 11.49 1.19 -19.45
CA ALA A 83 10.32 2.06 -19.59
C ALA A 83 9.96 2.78 -18.28
N ALA A 84 10.29 2.19 -17.13
CA ALA A 84 10.16 2.80 -15.81
C ALA A 84 11.30 3.80 -15.48
N GLY A 85 12.28 3.99 -16.37
CA GLY A 85 13.44 4.86 -16.15
C GLY A 85 14.59 4.20 -15.39
N ILE A 86 14.56 2.88 -15.19
CA ILE A 86 15.62 2.15 -14.52
C ILE A 86 16.73 1.78 -15.51
N THR A 87 17.97 2.03 -15.12
CA THR A 87 19.14 1.58 -15.89
C THR A 87 19.46 0.12 -15.56
N THR A 88 19.27 -0.77 -16.53
CA THR A 88 19.60 -2.20 -16.43
C THR A 88 20.96 -2.49 -17.06
N LEU A 89 21.76 -3.36 -16.44
CA LEU A 89 23.08 -3.81 -16.93
C LEU A 89 23.03 -5.15 -17.68
N GLY A 90 21.83 -5.74 -17.78
CA GLY A 90 21.60 -7.05 -18.37
C GLY A 90 20.98 -8.00 -17.37
N GLY A 91 20.69 -9.21 -17.82
CA GLY A 91 20.17 -10.26 -16.96
C GLY A 91 20.71 -11.62 -17.36
N ARG A 92 20.50 -12.60 -16.49
CA ARG A 92 20.86 -14.00 -16.70
C ARG A 92 19.71 -14.91 -16.28
N VAL A 93 19.55 -16.00 -17.02
CA VAL A 93 18.63 -17.08 -16.67
C VAL A 93 19.25 -17.89 -15.53
N VAL A 94 18.43 -18.35 -14.60
CA VAL A 94 18.82 -19.11 -13.41
C VAL A 94 17.96 -20.36 -13.34
N GLU A 95 18.60 -21.53 -13.21
CA GLU A 95 17.90 -22.80 -12.99
C GLU A 95 17.36 -22.87 -11.55
N LEU A 96 16.12 -23.34 -11.42
CA LEU A 96 15.38 -23.40 -10.15
C LEU A 96 14.67 -24.77 -10.05
N GLY A 97 15.47 -25.80 -9.76
CA GLY A 97 15.00 -27.18 -9.73
C GLY A 97 14.70 -27.69 -11.15
N ASN A 98 13.43 -27.99 -11.43
CA ASN A 98 12.98 -28.41 -12.76
C ASN A 98 12.52 -27.24 -13.65
N ASP A 99 12.50 -26.02 -13.11
CA ASP A 99 12.07 -24.81 -13.80
C ASP A 99 13.23 -23.82 -13.97
N TYR A 100 12.99 -22.76 -14.72
CA TYR A 100 13.91 -21.66 -14.96
C TYR A 100 13.30 -20.34 -14.49
N SER A 101 14.13 -19.45 -13.96
CA SER A 101 13.80 -18.06 -13.65
C SER A 101 14.90 -17.14 -14.21
N PHE A 102 14.92 -15.87 -13.82
CA PHE A 102 15.95 -14.93 -14.24
C PHE A 102 16.19 -13.85 -13.19
N VAL A 103 17.38 -13.25 -13.27
CA VAL A 103 17.76 -12.09 -12.47
C VAL A 103 18.28 -10.99 -13.37
N ILE A 104 18.03 -9.74 -12.99
CA ILE A 104 18.42 -8.57 -13.78
C ILE A 104 19.27 -7.65 -12.90
N ASP A 105 20.47 -7.34 -13.35
CA ASP A 105 21.36 -6.41 -12.67
C ASP A 105 20.96 -4.98 -13.06
N TYR A 106 20.80 -4.08 -12.08
CA TYR A 106 20.37 -2.71 -12.30
C TYR A 106 21.06 -1.72 -11.36
N ILE A 107 20.99 -0.43 -11.72
CA ILE A 107 21.51 0.66 -10.90
C ILE A 107 20.35 1.23 -10.06
N PRO A 108 20.35 1.04 -8.72
CA PRO A 108 19.26 1.47 -7.85
C PRO A 108 19.31 2.98 -7.54
N THR A 109 20.49 3.59 -7.60
CA THR A 109 20.71 4.99 -7.24
C THR A 109 20.98 5.84 -8.48
N VAL A 110 20.24 6.94 -8.59
CA VAL A 110 20.12 7.71 -9.82
C VAL A 110 20.16 9.21 -9.52
N LYS A 111 20.92 9.94 -10.33
CA LYS A 111 21.13 11.38 -10.14
C LYS A 111 19.84 12.16 -10.41
N ASN A 112 19.66 13.25 -9.67
CA ASN A 112 18.56 14.17 -9.86
C ASN A 112 18.58 14.76 -11.29
N GLY A 113 17.48 14.62 -12.03
CA GLY A 113 17.35 15.04 -13.43
C GLY A 113 17.31 13.89 -14.46
N ALA A 114 17.59 12.64 -14.06
CA ALA A 114 17.31 11.48 -14.88
C ALA A 114 15.80 11.24 -15.05
N ALA A 115 15.40 10.48 -16.07
CA ALA A 115 14.03 9.97 -16.18
C ALA A 115 13.80 8.98 -15.04
N LEU A 116 12.96 9.36 -14.07
CA LEU A 116 12.71 8.58 -12.85
C LEU A 116 11.24 8.19 -12.72
N PRO A 117 10.97 7.04 -12.08
CA PRO A 117 9.61 6.72 -11.68
C PRO A 117 9.06 7.82 -10.76
N PRO A 118 7.74 7.99 -10.69
CA PRO A 118 7.16 8.98 -9.81
C PRO A 118 7.41 8.60 -8.34
N ALA A 119 7.40 9.60 -7.47
CA ALA A 119 7.44 9.39 -6.02
C ALA A 119 6.00 9.29 -5.52
N ILE A 120 5.52 8.08 -5.26
CA ILE A 120 4.15 7.76 -4.88
C ILE A 120 4.15 6.80 -3.68
N ILE A 121 3.10 6.84 -2.88
CA ILE A 121 2.80 5.90 -1.80
C ILE A 121 1.41 5.30 -2.09
N VAL A 122 1.27 3.99 -1.89
CA VAL A 122 -0.04 3.32 -1.84
C VAL A 122 -0.53 3.38 -0.40
N GLU A 123 -1.73 3.92 -0.20
CA GLU A 123 -2.40 4.01 1.10
C GLU A 123 -3.76 3.32 1.03
N THR A 124 -4.21 2.79 2.17
CA THR A 124 -5.55 2.23 2.32
C THR A 124 -6.30 3.05 3.36
N TYR A 125 -7.35 3.75 2.93
CA TYR A 125 -8.30 4.36 3.85
C TYR A 125 -9.30 3.30 4.28
N LYS A 126 -9.42 3.07 5.59
CA LYS A 126 -10.49 2.29 6.21
C LYS A 126 -11.47 3.24 6.84
N ASN A 127 -12.74 3.14 6.48
CA ASN A 127 -13.74 4.06 7.00
C ASN A 127 -13.98 3.83 8.51
N GLY A 128 -14.26 4.91 9.23
CA GLY A 128 -14.52 4.85 10.67
C GLY A 128 -15.90 4.34 11.08
N ALA A 129 -16.80 4.09 10.13
CA ALA A 129 -18.19 3.71 10.36
C ALA A 129 -18.45 2.24 10.03
N SER A 130 -19.44 1.64 10.68
CA SER A 130 -20.03 0.38 10.25
C SER A 130 -21.47 0.63 9.78
N TYR A 131 -21.95 -0.21 8.88
CA TYR A 131 -23.28 -0.14 8.30
C TYR A 131 -23.94 -1.49 8.44
N TRP A 132 -25.18 -1.50 8.91
CA TRP A 132 -25.96 -2.72 8.97
C TRP A 132 -26.19 -3.32 7.57
N LEU A 133 -26.41 -2.47 6.57
CA LEU A 133 -26.72 -2.89 5.20
C LEU A 133 -25.53 -2.66 4.26
N ASP A 134 -25.14 -3.71 3.54
CA ASP A 134 -24.11 -3.66 2.47
C ASP A 134 -24.40 -2.58 1.42
N SER A 135 -25.67 -2.36 1.10
CA SER A 135 -26.09 -1.35 0.14
C SER A 135 -25.73 0.06 0.60
N GLU A 136 -25.88 0.35 1.88
CA GLU A 136 -25.54 1.66 2.48
C GLU A 136 -24.02 1.84 2.57
N ALA A 137 -23.30 0.78 2.95
CA ALA A 137 -21.83 0.77 2.93
C ALA A 137 -21.31 1.06 1.52
N LYS A 138 -21.89 0.40 0.50
CA LYS A 138 -21.51 0.55 -0.90
C LYS A 138 -21.83 1.93 -1.45
N GLU A 139 -22.98 2.50 -1.12
CA GLU A 139 -23.32 3.87 -1.51
C GLU A 139 -22.30 4.87 -0.94
N THR A 140 -22.00 4.74 0.36
CA THR A 140 -21.03 5.64 1.02
C THR A 140 -19.61 5.42 0.51
N MET A 141 -19.22 4.17 0.21
CA MET A 141 -17.95 3.85 -0.44
C MET A 141 -17.82 4.53 -1.81
N ASN A 142 -18.87 4.49 -2.64
CA ASN A 142 -18.87 5.13 -3.96
C ASN A 142 -18.76 6.66 -3.87
N ALA A 143 -19.44 7.27 -2.88
CA ALA A 143 -19.30 8.69 -2.59
C ALA A 143 -17.86 9.03 -2.16
N CYS A 144 -17.28 8.22 -1.27
CA CYS A 144 -15.90 8.35 -0.82
C CYS A 144 -14.89 8.24 -1.99
N VAL A 145 -15.02 7.22 -2.85
CA VAL A 145 -14.21 7.07 -4.07
C VAL A 145 -14.32 8.30 -4.98
N SER A 146 -15.52 8.87 -5.11
CA SER A 146 -15.73 10.09 -5.89
C SER A 146 -15.01 11.29 -5.27
N ASN A 147 -14.97 11.40 -3.94
CA ASN A 147 -14.26 12.46 -3.23
C ASN A 147 -12.73 12.32 -3.34
N PHE A 148 -12.18 11.11 -3.30
CA PHE A 148 -10.77 10.85 -3.62
C PHE A 148 -10.42 11.30 -5.05
N ARG A 149 -11.25 10.95 -6.03
CA ARG A 149 -11.05 11.36 -7.43
C ARG A 149 -11.18 12.88 -7.61
N ALA A 150 -12.12 13.52 -6.92
CA ALA A 150 -12.26 14.98 -6.91
C ALA A 150 -11.02 15.68 -6.33
N ALA A 151 -10.37 15.05 -5.34
CA ALA A 151 -9.08 15.48 -4.80
C ALA A 151 -7.88 15.19 -5.74
N LYS A 152 -8.13 14.64 -6.93
CA LYS A 152 -7.14 14.19 -7.91
C LYS A 152 -6.23 13.07 -7.39
N LEU A 153 -6.73 12.26 -6.47
CA LEU A 153 -6.06 11.05 -5.99
C LEU A 153 -6.52 9.84 -6.81
N PRO A 154 -5.60 9.13 -7.51
CA PRO A 154 -5.95 7.90 -8.22
C PRO A 154 -6.40 6.81 -7.25
N VAL A 155 -7.56 6.21 -7.52
CA VAL A 155 -8.11 5.09 -6.75
C VAL A 155 -7.76 3.78 -7.46
N LEU A 156 -7.09 2.88 -6.75
CA LEU A 156 -6.70 1.55 -7.22
C LEU A 156 -7.79 0.51 -7.01
N GLY A 157 -8.58 0.66 -5.96
CA GLY A 157 -9.60 -0.29 -5.59
C GLY A 157 -10.44 0.21 -4.43
N SER A 158 -11.59 -0.43 -4.24
CA SER A 158 -12.44 -0.23 -3.07
C SER A 158 -13.18 -1.53 -2.81
N TYR A 159 -13.31 -1.90 -1.54
CA TYR A 159 -13.93 -3.17 -1.15
C TYR A 159 -14.67 -3.04 0.18
N LEU A 160 -15.68 -3.89 0.36
CA LEU A 160 -16.36 -4.05 1.64
C LEU A 160 -15.62 -5.09 2.49
N TYR A 161 -15.65 -4.92 3.80
CA TYR A 161 -15.15 -5.89 4.76
C TYR A 161 -16.04 -5.92 6.01
N ASP A 162 -16.08 -7.08 6.66
CA ASP A 162 -16.95 -7.30 7.81
C ASP A 162 -16.33 -6.73 9.09
N VAL A 163 -17.15 -6.09 9.93
CA VAL A 163 -16.83 -5.61 11.27
C VAL A 163 -17.91 -6.11 12.22
N GLY A 164 -17.67 -7.27 12.83
CA GLY A 164 -18.67 -7.95 13.64
C GLY A 164 -19.82 -8.47 12.77
N SER A 165 -21.04 -7.96 13.00
CA SER A 165 -22.23 -8.25 12.19
C SER A 165 -22.50 -7.23 11.08
N ASP A 166 -21.67 -6.17 11.02
CA ASP A 166 -21.89 -5.02 10.16
C ASP A 166 -20.86 -4.98 9.04
N SER A 167 -21.14 -4.18 8.00
CA SER A 167 -20.26 -3.95 6.87
C SER A 167 -19.54 -2.63 6.98
N ALA A 168 -18.26 -2.61 6.66
CA ALA A 168 -17.42 -1.43 6.51
C ALA A 168 -16.76 -1.44 5.13
N PHE A 169 -16.03 -0.39 4.76
CA PHE A 169 -15.38 -0.27 3.46
C PHE A 169 -13.97 0.29 3.55
N ALA A 170 -13.15 -0.12 2.59
CA ALA A 170 -11.82 0.42 2.39
C ALA A 170 -11.65 0.95 0.97
N VAL A 171 -10.79 1.95 0.82
CA VAL A 171 -10.40 2.52 -0.47
C VAL A 171 -8.89 2.54 -0.55
N ASP A 172 -8.35 1.86 -1.56
CA ASP A 172 -6.93 1.86 -1.88
C ASP A 172 -6.64 2.97 -2.90
N TYR A 173 -5.69 3.84 -2.58
CA TYR A 173 -5.40 5.02 -3.39
C TYR A 173 -3.89 5.31 -3.45
N LEU A 174 -3.52 6.07 -4.47
CA LEU A 174 -2.16 6.56 -4.67
C LEU A 174 -2.06 8.01 -4.19
N VAL A 175 -1.07 8.30 -3.36
CA VAL A 175 -0.75 9.65 -2.91
C VAL A 175 0.67 10.03 -3.30
N LYS A 176 0.88 11.25 -3.77
CA LYS A 176 2.21 11.75 -4.10
C LYS A 176 3.08 11.80 -2.85
N ASN A 177 4.31 11.32 -2.96
CA ASN A 177 5.32 11.44 -1.93
C ASN A 177 6.18 12.69 -2.17
N VAL A 178 6.11 13.67 -1.27
CA VAL A 178 6.83 14.95 -1.34
C VAL A 178 8.25 14.79 -0.82
N LEU A 179 9.07 14.11 -1.63
CA LEU A 179 10.47 13.85 -1.31
C LEU A 179 11.26 15.16 -1.10
N ARG A 180 12.13 15.16 -0.09
CA ARG A 180 13.14 16.23 0.04
C ARG A 180 14.03 16.25 -1.21
N PRO A 181 14.38 17.44 -1.73
CA PRO A 181 15.38 17.58 -2.78
C PRO A 181 16.71 16.96 -2.35
N THR A 182 17.25 16.08 -3.17
CA THR A 182 18.54 15.41 -2.96
C THR A 182 19.30 15.31 -4.27
N GLN A 183 20.62 15.13 -4.19
CA GLN A 183 21.45 14.90 -5.38
C GLN A 183 21.18 13.54 -6.02
N GLU A 184 20.87 12.55 -5.19
CA GLU A 184 20.61 11.17 -5.57
C GLU A 184 19.29 10.69 -4.97
N TYR A 185 18.63 9.83 -5.73
CA TYR A 185 17.40 9.16 -5.33
C TYR A 185 17.55 7.66 -5.53
N ASP A 186 16.80 6.91 -4.76
CA ASP A 186 16.77 5.46 -4.83
C ASP A 186 15.50 5.01 -5.57
N VAL A 187 15.64 3.90 -6.29
CA VAL A 187 14.55 3.16 -6.90
C VAL A 187 14.14 2.05 -5.94
N LYS A 188 12.84 1.97 -5.62
CA LYS A 188 12.28 0.91 -4.77
C LYS A 188 11.18 0.17 -5.51
N PHE A 189 11.25 -1.15 -5.44
CA PHE A 189 10.19 -2.06 -5.87
C PHE A 189 9.22 -2.27 -4.71
N GLU A 190 7.93 -2.14 -5.00
CA GLU A 190 6.85 -2.32 -4.05
C GLU A 190 5.80 -3.25 -4.65
N ASN A 191 5.03 -3.90 -3.79
CA ASN A 191 3.94 -4.77 -4.19
C ASN A 191 2.62 -4.24 -3.65
N TYR A 192 1.61 -4.19 -4.51
CA TYR A 192 0.23 -3.90 -4.16
C TYR A 192 -0.61 -5.15 -4.41
N THR A 193 -1.40 -5.56 -3.43
CA THR A 193 -2.34 -6.68 -3.57
C THR A 193 -3.75 -6.16 -3.42
N GLY A 194 -4.56 -6.32 -4.46
CA GLY A 194 -5.94 -5.81 -4.49
C GLY A 194 -6.93 -6.80 -5.08
N GLY A 195 -8.20 -6.64 -4.70
CA GLY A 195 -9.31 -7.45 -5.17
C GLY A 195 -9.55 -8.73 -4.36
N LYS A 196 -10.72 -9.32 -4.63
CA LYS A 196 -11.20 -10.56 -4.06
C LYS A 196 -11.95 -11.31 -5.17
N PHE A 197 -11.41 -12.45 -5.59
CA PHE A 197 -11.90 -13.28 -6.68
C PHE A 197 -12.03 -14.71 -6.21
N THR A 198 -13.13 -15.37 -6.51
CA THR A 198 -13.35 -16.76 -6.05
C THR A 198 -12.42 -17.74 -6.76
N PHE A 199 -12.04 -17.44 -8.02
CA PHE A 199 -11.18 -18.32 -8.81
C PHE A 199 -9.90 -17.61 -9.24
N GLU A 200 -8.79 -18.37 -9.27
CA GLU A 200 -7.50 -17.89 -9.77
C GLU A 200 -7.62 -17.36 -11.21
N SER A 201 -8.38 -18.05 -12.06
CA SER A 201 -8.60 -17.67 -13.47
C SER A 201 -9.26 -16.29 -13.61
N GLU A 202 -10.11 -15.90 -12.67
CA GLU A 202 -10.71 -14.56 -12.62
C GLU A 202 -9.68 -13.51 -12.21
N ALA A 203 -8.87 -13.79 -11.20
CA ALA A 203 -7.77 -12.91 -10.80
C ALA A 203 -6.78 -12.71 -11.97
N VAL A 204 -6.38 -13.79 -12.66
CA VAL A 204 -5.51 -13.73 -13.84
C VAL A 204 -6.12 -12.87 -14.95
N LYS A 205 -7.42 -13.04 -15.23
CA LYS A 205 -8.12 -12.23 -16.24
C LYS A 205 -8.15 -10.74 -15.89
N ASN A 206 -8.12 -10.39 -14.60
CA ASN A 206 -8.14 -9.01 -14.11
C ASN A 206 -6.74 -8.36 -14.00
N VAL A 207 -5.65 -9.13 -14.08
CA VAL A 207 -4.27 -8.60 -14.04
C VAL A 207 -4.05 -7.39 -14.99
N PRO A 208 -4.47 -7.43 -16.27
CA PRO A 208 -4.28 -6.30 -17.17
C PRO A 208 -5.02 -5.04 -16.73
N ALA A 209 -6.20 -5.17 -16.12
CA ALA A 209 -6.98 -4.04 -15.62
C ALA A 209 -6.25 -3.34 -14.46
N TYR A 210 -5.68 -4.11 -13.53
CA TYR A 210 -4.88 -3.57 -12.43
C TYR A 210 -3.60 -2.88 -12.94
N ILE A 211 -2.87 -3.49 -13.88
CA ILE A 211 -1.71 -2.85 -14.51
C ILE A 211 -2.11 -1.53 -15.19
N ALA A 212 -3.28 -1.50 -15.84
CA ALA A 212 -3.79 -0.28 -16.48
C ALA A 212 -4.10 0.83 -15.46
N LEU A 213 -4.58 0.52 -14.26
CA LEU A 213 -4.81 1.51 -13.19
C LEU A 213 -3.50 2.21 -12.77
N PHE A 214 -2.43 1.44 -12.58
CA PHE A 214 -1.10 2.00 -12.28
C PHE A 214 -0.61 2.87 -13.43
N LYS A 215 -0.75 2.41 -14.68
CA LYS A 215 -0.38 3.18 -15.87
C LYS A 215 -1.17 4.49 -15.98
N GLN A 216 -2.47 4.48 -15.72
CA GLN A 216 -3.32 5.68 -15.70
C GLN A 216 -2.91 6.66 -14.59
N ALA A 217 -2.44 6.15 -13.46
CA ALA A 217 -1.88 6.94 -12.38
C ALA A 217 -0.44 7.42 -12.63
N GLY A 218 0.16 7.08 -13.78
CA GLY A 218 1.54 7.43 -14.13
C GLY A 218 2.60 6.61 -13.38
N VAL A 219 2.22 5.52 -12.72
CA VAL A 219 3.13 4.63 -11.99
C VAL A 219 3.53 3.44 -12.86
N PRO A 220 4.83 3.21 -13.09
CA PRO A 220 5.29 2.05 -13.85
C PRO A 220 5.04 0.74 -13.09
N ALA A 221 4.13 -0.08 -13.62
CA ALA A 221 3.94 -1.46 -13.18
C ALA A 221 4.89 -2.39 -13.96
N ILE A 222 5.61 -3.23 -13.23
CA ILE A 222 6.63 -4.14 -13.79
C ILE A 222 6.02 -5.51 -14.10
N ARG A 223 5.15 -5.98 -13.21
CA ARG A 223 4.52 -7.29 -13.29
C ARG A 223 3.20 -7.29 -12.55
N GLY A 224 2.26 -8.09 -13.02
CA GLY A 224 1.08 -8.48 -12.24
C GLY A 224 0.92 -9.99 -12.26
N LYS A 225 0.36 -10.54 -11.19
CA LYS A 225 0.05 -11.98 -11.06
C LYS A 225 -1.17 -12.19 -10.16
N ALA A 226 -1.81 -13.34 -10.29
CA ALA A 226 -2.76 -13.79 -9.29
C ALA A 226 -2.00 -14.31 -8.06
N VAL A 227 -2.55 -14.07 -6.87
CA VAL A 227 -2.03 -14.58 -5.60
C VAL A 227 -3.18 -15.12 -4.75
N ALA A 228 -2.95 -16.23 -4.05
CA ALA A 228 -3.90 -16.74 -3.08
C ALA A 228 -3.95 -15.84 -1.84
N ARG A 229 -5.16 -15.66 -1.31
CA ARG A 229 -5.43 -14.90 -0.08
C ARG A 229 -5.58 -15.86 1.11
N PRO A 230 -5.40 -15.37 2.35
CA PRO A 230 -5.59 -16.20 3.55
C PRO A 230 -7.03 -16.72 3.74
N ASP A 231 -8.02 -16.04 3.14
CA ASP A 231 -9.45 -16.39 3.20
C ASP A 231 -9.87 -17.46 2.17
N GLY A 232 -8.92 -17.99 1.38
CA GLY A 232 -9.18 -19.02 0.35
C GLY A 232 -9.55 -18.46 -1.02
N ASP A 233 -9.81 -17.16 -1.12
CA ASP A 233 -10.01 -16.46 -2.40
C ASP A 233 -8.67 -16.07 -3.04
N TYR A 234 -8.73 -15.42 -4.20
CA TYR A 234 -7.59 -14.91 -4.96
C TYR A 234 -7.62 -13.38 -5.05
N ALA A 235 -6.44 -12.78 -5.22
CA ALA A 235 -6.23 -11.36 -5.46
C ALA A 235 -5.27 -11.14 -6.62
N VAL A 236 -5.18 -9.90 -7.09
CA VAL A 236 -4.16 -9.47 -8.05
C VAL A 236 -3.04 -8.78 -7.28
N ALA A 237 -1.82 -9.30 -7.39
CA ALA A 237 -0.61 -8.63 -6.95
C ALA A 237 0.02 -7.89 -8.13
N VAL A 238 0.28 -6.60 -7.97
CA VAL A 238 1.01 -5.75 -8.91
C VAL A 238 2.32 -5.33 -8.27
N GLU A 239 3.41 -5.67 -8.92
CA GLU A 239 4.74 -5.15 -8.62
C GLU A 239 4.95 -3.85 -9.40
N TYR A 240 5.35 -2.80 -8.70
CA TYR A 240 5.54 -1.48 -9.28
C TYR A 240 6.79 -0.82 -8.72
N VAL A 241 7.23 0.22 -9.41
CA VAL A 241 8.46 0.93 -9.06
C VAL A 241 8.14 2.37 -8.69
N ILE A 242 8.76 2.81 -7.59
CA ILE A 242 8.71 4.19 -7.13
C ILE A 242 10.11 4.77 -6.92
N LYS A 243 10.17 6.10 -7.01
CA LYS A 243 11.31 6.88 -6.55
C LYS A 243 11.17 7.17 -5.05
N THR A 244 12.24 6.95 -4.30
CA THR A 244 12.30 7.20 -2.86
C THR A 244 13.63 7.86 -2.46
N ASN A 245 13.77 8.20 -1.18
CA ASN A 245 15.03 8.61 -0.57
C ASN A 245 15.08 8.20 0.92
N LYS A 246 16.23 8.41 1.54
CA LYS A 246 16.48 8.08 2.96
C LYS A 246 15.66 8.87 4.00
N TYR A 247 14.86 9.86 3.60
CA TYR A 247 14.16 10.76 4.54
C TYR A 247 12.73 10.33 4.86
N GLY A 248 12.32 9.13 4.43
CA GLY A 248 11.03 8.54 4.75
C GLY A 248 9.86 9.06 3.90
N ALA A 249 8.69 8.50 4.17
CA ALA A 249 7.44 8.83 3.48
C ALA A 249 6.93 10.22 3.89
N ARG A 250 6.53 11.01 2.89
CA ARG A 250 6.00 12.37 3.05
C ARG A 250 4.75 12.52 2.17
N PRO A 251 3.64 11.86 2.53
CA PRO A 251 2.44 11.87 1.70
C PRO A 251 1.89 13.30 1.54
N GLN A 252 1.51 13.67 0.32
CA GLN A 252 0.95 14.98 -0.02
C GLN A 252 -0.42 15.21 0.64
N TYR A 253 -1.18 14.14 0.88
CA TYR A 253 -2.45 14.17 1.56
C TYR A 253 -2.44 13.17 2.71
N SER A 254 -3.20 13.46 3.75
CA SER A 254 -3.53 12.53 4.82
C SER A 254 -5.04 12.57 5.10
N VAL A 255 -5.53 11.54 5.79
CA VAL A 255 -6.88 11.53 6.33
C VAL A 255 -6.84 12.17 7.72
N SER A 256 -7.76 13.09 7.97
CA SER A 256 -8.00 13.68 9.27
C SER A 256 -9.44 13.45 9.69
N ARG A 257 -9.70 13.55 10.99
CA ARG A 257 -11.02 13.37 11.58
C ARG A 257 -11.40 14.63 12.34
N TYR A 258 -12.59 15.13 12.04
CA TYR A 258 -13.27 16.12 12.85
C TYR A 258 -14.19 15.40 13.83
N ASP A 259 -14.10 15.72 15.11
CA ASP A 259 -15.03 15.24 16.13
C ASP A 259 -15.94 16.40 16.54
N SER A 260 -17.24 16.27 16.25
CA SER A 260 -18.23 17.28 16.61
C SER A 260 -18.41 17.37 18.12
N ARG A 261 -18.79 18.53 18.63
CA ARG A 261 -19.13 18.72 20.05
C ARG A 261 -20.62 18.61 20.32
N GLU A 262 -21.42 18.46 19.26
CA GLU A 262 -22.86 18.24 19.40
C GLU A 262 -23.12 16.84 19.93
N THR A 263 -23.99 16.74 20.92
CA THR A 263 -24.46 15.48 21.48
C THR A 263 -25.95 15.29 21.20
N PHE A 264 -26.33 14.03 21.00
CA PHE A 264 -27.67 13.60 20.62
C PHE A 264 -28.05 12.39 21.44
N THR A 265 -29.29 12.33 21.90
CA THR A 265 -29.78 11.17 22.68
C THR A 265 -29.81 9.89 21.83
N PHE A 266 -29.96 10.00 20.50
CA PHE A 266 -30.05 8.87 19.60
C PHE A 266 -28.98 8.91 18.50
N ASP A 267 -28.41 7.75 18.21
CA ASP A 267 -27.43 7.50 17.13
C ASP A 267 -27.93 7.98 15.75
N LYS A 268 -29.21 7.76 15.43
CA LYS A 268 -29.84 8.19 14.17
C LYS A 268 -29.78 9.71 13.98
N GLU A 269 -29.86 10.48 15.06
CA GLU A 269 -29.82 11.93 15.03
C GLU A 269 -28.38 12.42 14.83
N ALA A 270 -27.42 11.79 15.52
CA ALA A 270 -25.99 12.01 15.29
C ALA A 270 -25.59 11.66 13.84
N LEU A 271 -26.07 10.54 13.29
CA LEU A 271 -25.81 10.15 11.91
C LEU A 271 -26.39 11.16 10.91
N LYS A 272 -27.62 11.62 11.16
CA LYS A 272 -28.26 12.64 10.33
C LYS A 272 -27.47 13.95 10.35
N ALA A 273 -27.01 14.39 11.53
CA ALA A 273 -26.17 15.57 11.68
C ALA A 273 -24.82 15.41 10.95
N SER A 274 -24.18 14.26 11.10
CA SER A 274 -22.92 13.93 10.40
C SER A 274 -23.05 14.02 8.88
N LYS A 275 -24.11 13.41 8.32
CA LYS A 275 -24.39 13.48 6.88
C LYS A 275 -24.69 14.92 6.42
N ALA A 276 -25.36 15.71 7.24
CA ALA A 276 -25.64 17.12 6.95
C ALA A 276 -24.39 18.01 7.02
N ALA A 277 -23.33 17.60 7.73
CA ALA A 277 -22.07 18.32 7.80
C ALA A 277 -21.18 18.09 6.56
N LEU A 278 -21.29 16.97 5.85
CA LEU A 278 -20.42 16.64 4.70
C LEU A 278 -20.38 17.75 3.62
N PRO A 279 -21.49 18.38 3.21
CA PRO A 279 -21.46 19.48 2.24
C PRO A 279 -20.65 20.68 2.73
N ALA A 280 -20.61 20.96 4.03
CA ALA A 280 -19.83 22.07 4.58
C ALA A 280 -18.32 21.86 4.38
N PHE A 281 -17.84 20.63 4.59
CA PHE A 281 -16.45 20.24 4.29
C PHE A 281 -16.14 20.36 2.79
N ALA A 282 -17.02 19.83 1.93
CA ALA A 282 -16.85 19.92 0.49
C ALA A 282 -16.79 21.39 0.01
N ASN A 283 -17.69 22.25 0.52
CA ASN A 283 -17.71 23.69 0.23
C ASN A 283 -16.46 24.42 0.76
N ALA A 284 -15.86 23.92 1.84
CA ALA A 284 -14.60 24.43 2.37
C ALA A 284 -13.37 24.04 1.51
N GLY A 285 -13.57 23.22 0.47
CA GLY A 285 -12.51 22.68 -0.36
C GLY A 285 -11.77 21.50 0.30
N VAL A 286 -12.42 20.85 1.26
CA VAL A 286 -11.88 19.73 2.02
C VAL A 286 -12.75 18.50 1.75
N PRO A 287 -12.32 17.57 0.88
CA PRO A 287 -13.17 16.45 0.47
C PRO A 287 -13.55 15.56 1.66
N PRO A 288 -14.84 15.43 2.00
CA PRO A 288 -15.28 14.54 3.07
C PRO A 288 -15.18 13.08 2.61
N LEU A 289 -14.90 12.16 3.53
CA LEU A 289 -14.69 10.73 3.24
C LEU A 289 -15.75 9.85 3.87
N SER A 290 -16.11 10.10 5.14
CA SER A 290 -17.18 9.35 5.79
C SER A 290 -17.83 10.13 6.92
N ALA A 291 -19.12 9.84 7.12
CA ALA A 291 -19.89 10.24 8.28
C ALA A 291 -19.79 9.11 9.32
N VAL A 292 -19.36 9.41 10.53
CA VAL A 292 -19.12 8.44 11.60
C VAL A 292 -19.96 8.80 12.81
N VAL A 293 -20.63 7.82 13.41
CA VAL A 293 -21.30 7.97 14.70
C VAL A 293 -20.38 7.45 15.79
N ARG A 294 -20.29 8.18 16.90
CA ARG A 294 -19.50 7.79 18.06
C ARG A 294 -20.31 7.89 19.35
N PRO A 295 -20.19 6.93 20.28
CA PRO A 295 -20.79 7.07 21.59
C PRO A 295 -20.06 8.16 22.40
N GLU A 296 -20.81 8.94 23.17
CA GLU A 296 -20.30 9.96 24.08
C GLU A 296 -21.05 9.88 25.42
N GLY A 297 -20.53 9.08 26.34
CA GLY A 297 -21.18 8.79 27.62
C GLY A 297 -22.49 8.01 27.42
N ARG A 298 -23.63 8.63 27.72
CA ARG A 298 -24.98 8.07 27.47
C ARG A 298 -25.61 8.56 26.17
N ASP A 299 -24.98 9.53 25.53
CA ASP A 299 -25.44 10.15 24.30
C ASP A 299 -24.54 9.71 23.14
N TYR A 300 -24.81 10.26 21.97
CA TYR A 300 -24.06 10.05 20.73
C TYR A 300 -23.58 11.37 20.19
N SER A 301 -22.42 11.36 19.55
CA SER A 301 -21.93 12.46 18.75
C SER A 301 -21.50 11.92 17.38
N TYR A 302 -21.01 12.80 16.53
CA TYR A 302 -20.53 12.43 15.22
C TYR A 302 -19.11 12.89 14.96
N SER A 303 -18.50 12.22 13.99
CA SER A 303 -17.25 12.61 13.39
C SER A 303 -17.38 12.64 11.87
N VAL A 304 -16.51 13.41 11.23
CA VAL A 304 -16.35 13.43 9.77
C VAL A 304 -14.89 13.15 9.46
N ASP A 305 -14.64 12.09 8.70
CA ASP A 305 -13.33 11.84 8.09
C ASP A 305 -13.20 12.68 6.84
N PHE A 306 -12.04 13.29 6.58
CA PHE A 306 -11.80 14.14 5.42
C PHE A 306 -10.34 14.12 4.95
N LEU A 307 -10.11 14.51 3.70
CA LEU A 307 -8.77 14.64 3.12
C LEU A 307 -8.16 16.01 3.41
N VAL A 308 -6.94 16.02 3.92
CA VAL A 308 -6.17 17.24 4.16
C VAL A 308 -4.81 17.18 3.48
N GLY A 309 -4.41 18.28 2.85
CA GLY A 309 -3.08 18.40 2.25
C GLY A 309 -2.01 18.58 3.33
N ASN A 310 -0.84 18.01 3.13
CA ASN A 310 0.31 18.17 4.03
C ASN A 310 1.28 19.20 3.46
N ILE A 311 1.50 20.27 4.21
CA ILE A 311 2.49 21.30 3.91
C ILE A 311 3.74 21.02 4.74
N TYR A 312 4.83 20.77 4.03
CA TYR A 312 6.10 20.41 4.62
C TYR A 312 7.03 21.62 4.74
N GLN A 313 7.39 22.00 5.96
CA GLN A 313 8.25 23.15 6.27
C GLN A 313 9.44 22.76 7.16
N GLN A 314 10.41 23.67 7.37
CA GLN A 314 11.63 23.38 8.14
C GLN A 314 11.36 22.95 9.60
N GLY A 315 10.21 23.32 10.18
CA GLY A 315 9.80 22.96 11.54
C GLY A 315 8.85 21.77 11.67
N GLY A 316 8.44 21.13 10.56
CA GLY A 316 7.52 19.99 10.62
C GLY A 316 6.54 19.90 9.45
N VAL A 317 5.46 19.15 9.66
CA VAL A 317 4.31 19.07 8.75
C VAL A 317 3.16 19.83 9.37
N ILE A 318 2.56 20.74 8.61
CA ILE A 318 1.30 21.39 8.98
C ILE A 318 0.24 21.01 7.97
N PRO A 319 -1.02 20.83 8.39
CA PRO A 319 -2.09 20.56 7.46
C PRO A 319 -2.41 21.84 6.65
N SER A 320 -2.88 21.67 5.41
CA SER A 320 -3.29 22.77 4.53
C SER A 320 -4.53 23.49 5.04
N VAL A 321 -5.32 22.79 5.85
CA VAL A 321 -6.49 23.30 6.56
C VAL A 321 -6.47 22.80 8.00
N ALA A 322 -6.89 23.62 8.93
CA ALA A 322 -7.16 23.23 10.31
C ALA A 322 -8.61 23.55 10.64
N ILE A 323 -9.18 22.79 11.58
CA ILE A 323 -10.47 23.13 12.16
C ILE A 323 -10.16 23.94 13.41
N GLU A 324 -10.57 25.20 13.41
CA GLU A 324 -10.42 26.11 14.53
C GLU A 324 -11.76 26.29 15.23
N THR A 325 -11.72 26.58 16.52
CA THR A 325 -12.92 26.78 17.34
C THR A 325 -12.99 28.24 17.78
N TYR A 326 -14.09 28.90 17.44
CA TYR A 326 -14.48 30.17 18.01
C TYR A 326 -15.38 29.92 19.23
N GLN A 327 -14.95 30.37 20.40
CA GLN A 327 -15.76 30.46 21.61
C GLN A 327 -16.34 31.87 21.72
N ALA A 328 -17.66 31.98 21.89
CA ALA A 328 -18.30 33.25 22.19
C ALA A 328 -17.93 33.72 23.60
N PRO A 329 -17.49 34.99 23.77
CA PRO A 329 -17.23 35.54 25.11
C PRO A 329 -18.53 35.90 25.84
N GLU A 330 -19.65 35.99 25.12
CA GLU A 330 -20.96 36.38 25.65
C GLU A 330 -21.69 35.18 26.26
N THR A 331 -22.47 35.45 27.30
CA THR A 331 -23.39 34.51 27.93
C THR A 331 -24.82 35.00 27.82
N PHE A 332 -25.76 34.08 27.61
CA PHE A 332 -27.18 34.32 27.42
C PHE A 332 -28.00 33.69 28.54
N THR A 333 -29.13 34.31 28.86
CA THR A 333 -30.03 33.79 29.90
C THR A 333 -30.76 32.54 29.40
N PHE A 334 -31.14 32.54 28.12
CA PHE A 334 -31.92 31.47 27.49
C PHE A 334 -31.16 30.79 26.35
N ASP A 335 -31.33 29.47 26.24
CA ASP A 335 -30.79 28.65 25.14
C ASP A 335 -31.23 29.15 23.76
N SER A 336 -32.47 29.64 23.64
CA SER A 336 -33.00 30.19 22.39
C SER A 336 -32.26 31.45 21.94
N GLU A 337 -31.81 32.29 22.87
CA GLU A 337 -31.01 33.48 22.58
C GLU A 337 -29.61 33.10 22.10
N ALA A 338 -28.97 32.15 22.79
CA ALA A 338 -27.66 31.62 22.39
C ALA A 338 -27.71 30.97 21.00
N LYS A 339 -28.76 30.21 20.68
CA LYS A 339 -28.98 29.61 19.35
C LYS A 339 -29.16 30.66 18.26
N LYS A 340 -29.90 31.73 18.55
CA LYS A 340 -30.09 32.83 17.60
C LYS A 340 -28.76 33.54 17.32
N ALA A 341 -28.00 33.87 18.36
CA ALA A 341 -26.68 34.50 18.24
C ALA A 341 -25.68 33.60 17.50
N LEU A 342 -25.69 32.29 17.77
CA LEU A 342 -24.89 31.30 17.05
C LEU A 342 -25.21 31.30 15.55
N ALA A 343 -26.50 31.29 15.18
CA ALA A 343 -26.90 31.27 13.77
C ALA A 343 -26.45 32.54 13.03
N GLU A 344 -26.63 33.71 13.65
CA GLU A 344 -26.16 34.99 13.11
C GLU A 344 -24.64 35.02 12.95
N LYS A 345 -23.90 34.51 13.95
CA LYS A 345 -22.44 34.45 13.90
C LYS A 345 -21.93 33.45 12.88
N ALA A 346 -22.54 32.26 12.78
CA ALA A 346 -22.18 31.24 11.79
C ALA A 346 -22.40 31.73 10.34
N ALA A 347 -23.48 32.49 10.11
CA ALA A 347 -23.71 33.16 8.83
C ALA A 347 -22.62 34.21 8.53
N ALA A 348 -22.21 35.00 9.53
CA ALA A 348 -21.12 35.96 9.38
C ALA A 348 -19.77 35.29 9.07
N PHE A 349 -19.45 34.16 9.71
CA PHE A 349 -18.27 33.35 9.38
C PHE A 349 -18.30 32.88 7.92
N SER A 350 -19.43 32.31 7.50
CA SER A 350 -19.62 31.83 6.13
C SER A 350 -19.48 32.98 5.12
N ALA A 351 -20.04 34.15 5.42
CA ALA A 351 -19.91 35.36 4.58
C ALA A 351 -18.48 35.91 4.54
N ALA A 352 -17.70 35.74 5.62
CA ALA A 352 -16.29 36.09 5.68
C ALA A 352 -15.35 35.07 5.01
N GLY A 353 -15.90 34.00 4.41
CA GLY A 353 -15.11 32.94 3.79
C GLY A 353 -14.48 31.97 4.79
N LEU A 354 -15.05 31.85 6.00
CA LEU A 354 -14.71 30.87 7.03
C LEU A 354 -15.85 29.84 7.10
N PRO A 355 -15.75 28.71 6.37
CA PRO A 355 -16.82 27.71 6.32
C PRO A 355 -17.01 27.06 7.69
N VAL A 356 -18.23 27.13 8.21
CA VAL A 356 -18.60 26.49 9.48
C VAL A 356 -18.87 25.01 9.24
N VAL A 357 -18.22 24.14 10.02
CA VAL A 357 -18.32 22.68 9.94
C VAL A 357 -18.97 22.04 11.16
N GLY A 358 -19.13 22.80 12.24
CA GLY A 358 -19.94 22.40 13.38
C GLY A 358 -20.15 23.55 14.34
N SER A 359 -21.08 23.38 15.25
CA SER A 359 -21.42 24.40 16.23
C SER A 359 -22.19 23.78 17.38
N ALA A 360 -22.01 24.29 18.60
CA ALA A 360 -22.78 23.84 19.75
C ALA A 360 -23.13 25.02 20.66
N VAL A 361 -24.27 24.89 21.34
CA VAL A 361 -24.62 25.74 22.49
C VAL A 361 -24.30 24.92 23.75
N THR A 362 -23.58 25.53 24.68
CA THR A 362 -23.19 24.91 25.95
C THR A 362 -23.58 25.81 27.11
N GLY A 363 -23.64 25.24 28.32
CA GLY A 363 -24.00 25.97 29.53
C GLY A 363 -25.33 25.53 30.13
N GLU A 364 -25.77 26.29 31.13
CA GLU A 364 -26.96 26.02 31.92
C GLU A 364 -27.83 27.27 32.05
N LEU A 365 -29.04 27.12 32.63
CA LEU A 365 -30.01 28.19 32.73
C LEU A 365 -29.39 29.45 33.38
N GLY A 366 -29.44 30.58 32.67
CA GLY A 366 -28.83 31.83 33.11
C GLY A 366 -27.38 32.06 32.64
N SER A 367 -26.74 31.10 31.98
CA SER A 367 -25.35 31.19 31.50
C SER A 367 -25.07 30.29 30.29
N PHE A 368 -25.87 30.41 29.23
CA PHE A 368 -25.61 29.73 27.95
C PHE A 368 -24.56 30.46 27.13
N THR A 369 -23.68 29.75 26.44
CA THR A 369 -22.73 30.29 25.46
C THR A 369 -22.72 29.42 24.21
N TYR A 370 -22.00 29.83 23.17
CA TYR A 370 -21.91 29.05 21.94
C TYR A 370 -20.49 28.96 21.41
N ILE A 371 -20.27 27.90 20.63
CA ILE A 371 -19.02 27.62 19.94
C ILE A 371 -19.28 27.34 18.46
N ILE A 372 -18.33 27.72 17.62
CA ILE A 372 -18.35 27.51 16.19
C ILE A 372 -17.03 26.87 15.78
N ASP A 373 -17.11 25.72 15.13
CA ASP A 373 -15.99 25.07 14.48
C ASP A 373 -15.97 25.44 13.00
N TYR A 374 -14.85 25.95 12.52
CA TYR A 374 -14.70 26.42 11.15
C TYR A 374 -13.38 25.97 10.53
N VAL A 375 -13.38 25.88 9.20
CA VAL A 375 -12.19 25.51 8.44
C VAL A 375 -11.34 26.76 8.19
N ALA A 376 -10.13 26.77 8.74
CA ALA A 376 -9.10 27.77 8.51
C ALA A 376 -8.03 27.22 7.55
N LYS A 377 -7.67 27.96 6.50
CA LYS A 377 -6.56 27.56 5.60
C LYS A 377 -5.22 27.98 6.20
N ALA A 378 -4.18 27.16 5.98
CA ALA A 378 -2.83 27.52 6.39
C ALA A 378 -2.42 28.89 5.82
N GLY A 379 -2.06 29.82 6.71
CA GLY A 379 -1.70 31.20 6.36
C GLY A 379 -2.86 32.22 6.39
N GLN A 380 -4.12 31.79 6.54
CA GLN A 380 -5.21 32.67 6.95
C GLN A 380 -5.22 32.73 8.48
N GLN A 381 -4.94 33.90 9.05
CA GLN A 381 -5.17 34.12 10.48
C GLN A 381 -6.68 34.16 10.71
N GLY A 382 -7.18 33.33 11.63
CA GLY A 382 -8.54 33.45 12.15
C GLY A 382 -8.78 34.83 12.80
N PRO A 383 -10.03 35.19 13.13
CA PRO A 383 -10.32 36.44 13.82
C PRO A 383 -9.47 36.55 15.09
N VAL A 384 -8.61 37.57 15.14
CA VAL A 384 -7.69 37.83 16.25
C VAL A 384 -8.51 38.11 17.51
N TYR A 385 -8.39 37.24 18.52
CA TYR A 385 -8.90 37.53 19.86
C TYR A 385 -8.07 38.68 20.48
N PRO A 386 -8.69 39.70 21.09
CA PRO A 386 -7.98 40.53 22.06
C PRO A 386 -7.54 39.62 23.21
N GLN A 387 -6.25 39.64 23.54
CA GLN A 387 -5.73 38.91 24.71
C GLN A 387 -6.45 39.41 25.96
N LEU A 388 -7.00 38.49 26.76
CA LEU A 388 -7.52 38.83 28.08
C LEU A 388 -6.39 39.46 28.92
N PRO A 389 -6.62 40.59 29.59
CA PRO A 389 -5.68 41.12 30.56
C PRO A 389 -5.43 40.05 31.63
N ARG A 390 -4.15 39.76 31.91
CA ARG A 390 -3.75 38.89 33.01
C ARG A 390 -4.10 39.50 34.36
#